data_AF-A0A8B6GQY7-F1
#
_entry.id   AF-A0A8B6GQY7-F1
#
_cell.length_a   1.000
_cell.length_b   1.000
_cell.length_c   1.000
_cell.angle_alpha   90.00
_cell.angle_beta   90.00
_cell.angle_gamma   90.00
#
_symmetry.space_group_name_H-M   'P 1'
#
loop_
_entity.id
_entity.type
_entity.pdbx_description
1 polymer ?
#
loop_
_entity_poly.entity_id
_entity_poly.type
_entity_poly.pdbx_seq_one_letter_code
_entity_poly.pdbx_strand_id
1 'polypeptide(L)'
;MADDSLLQRQEEEWQVLQAVYMDDVVDLRKKVAWKVERPLHICLILKQQQSESVAGTTDSDSMIHMVIKCPNKYPDLVPEISLENSKGLSNEQIAVLNTELIERAKSMVGEVMVLELAQHVQTFLRDNYKGPQKSFYEEMLSNQLKQQEKLKLEQQKRLDFLNRKEEKERQLLEDEIQKRQHALKEETKKIKETKQISDEKPTEQEKAVPATPITEVPTCSPIGTPSTPRRPRMSHSPSPLIVLPSNENKYNQDKRRRRTSTPLRDTDDSDHQCKDHTGGIVVIAFNTKSERTIHRGTCLGNVL
;
A
#
# COMPACT_ATOMS: atom_id res chain seq x y z
N MET A 1 39.27 -28.83 40.09
CA MET A 1 38.00 -29.56 40.32
C MET A 1 36.79 -28.65 40.06
N ALA A 2 36.55 -27.62 40.88
CA ALA A 2 35.41 -26.72 40.67
C ALA A 2 35.55 -25.87 39.39
N ASP A 3 36.70 -25.19 39.22
CA ASP A 3 36.93 -24.30 38.07
C ASP A 3 36.92 -25.05 36.72
N ASP A 4 37.44 -26.29 36.69
CA ASP A 4 37.42 -27.14 35.49
C ASP A 4 35.97 -27.42 35.02
N SER A 5 35.04 -27.60 35.96
CA SER A 5 33.62 -27.80 35.64
C SER A 5 32.93 -26.53 35.14
N LEU A 6 33.40 -25.34 35.52
CA LEU A 6 32.86 -24.07 35.03
C LEU A 6 33.37 -23.76 33.61
N LEU A 7 34.65 -24.02 33.34
CA LEU A 7 35.23 -23.92 32.00
C LEU A 7 34.61 -24.94 31.04
N GLN A 8 34.36 -26.17 31.49
CA GLN A 8 33.64 -27.17 30.70
C GLN A 8 32.23 -26.69 30.33
N ARG A 9 31.46 -26.15 31.28
CA ARG A 9 30.11 -25.58 31.01
C ARG A 9 30.15 -24.42 29.99
N GLN A 10 31.18 -23.58 30.04
CA GLN A 10 31.39 -22.51 29.06
C GLN A 10 31.69 -23.04 27.66
N GLU A 11 32.46 -24.13 27.54
CA GLU A 11 32.75 -24.76 26.25
C GLU A 11 31.56 -25.58 25.71
N GLU A 12 30.74 -26.16 26.57
CA GLU A 12 29.45 -26.77 26.21
C GLU A 12 28.46 -25.73 25.69
N GLU A 13 28.31 -24.58 26.36
CA GLU A 13 27.51 -23.46 25.86
C GLU A 13 28.04 -22.92 24.53
N TRP A 14 29.36 -22.80 24.37
CA TRP A 14 29.99 -22.43 23.10
C TRP A 14 29.59 -23.36 21.95
N GLN A 15 29.63 -24.68 22.17
CA GLN A 15 29.22 -25.67 21.15
C GLN A 15 27.75 -25.55 20.78
N VAL A 16 26.87 -25.27 21.76
CA VAL A 16 25.44 -25.01 21.50
C VAL A 16 25.26 -23.74 20.67
N LEU A 17 25.94 -22.64 21.01
CA LEU A 17 25.87 -21.39 20.24
C LEU A 17 26.40 -21.57 18.82
N GLN A 18 27.49 -22.32 18.64
CA GLN A 18 28.03 -22.65 17.32
C GLN A 18 27.05 -23.50 16.49
N ALA A 19 26.32 -24.42 17.12
CA ALA A 19 25.29 -25.21 16.44
C ALA A 19 24.04 -24.40 16.07
N VAL A 20 23.64 -23.42 16.89
CA VAL A 20 22.44 -22.59 16.67
C VAL A 20 22.69 -21.45 15.68
N TYR A 21 23.82 -20.75 15.79
CA TYR A 21 24.11 -19.54 15.01
C TYR A 21 25.09 -19.78 13.84
N MET A 22 25.77 -20.93 13.79
CA MET A 22 26.70 -21.31 12.71
C MET A 22 27.76 -20.22 12.43
N ASP A 23 27.64 -19.52 11.30
CA ASP A 23 28.58 -18.46 10.88
C ASP A 23 28.30 -17.10 11.54
N ASP A 24 27.11 -16.92 12.15
CA ASP A 24 26.72 -15.71 12.88
C ASP A 24 27.27 -15.68 14.33
N VAL A 25 28.20 -16.57 14.69
CA VAL A 25 28.93 -16.51 15.96
C VAL A 25 30.44 -16.62 15.77
N VAL A 26 31.19 -15.72 16.42
CA VAL A 26 32.65 -15.59 16.28
C VAL A 26 33.33 -15.75 17.64
N ASP A 27 34.29 -16.68 17.73
CA ASP A 27 35.17 -16.81 18.90
C ASP A 27 36.23 -15.70 18.90
N LEU A 28 36.22 -14.86 19.95
CA LEU A 28 37.16 -13.75 20.17
C LEU A 28 38.30 -14.14 21.14
N ARG A 29 38.42 -15.42 21.52
CA ARG A 29 39.56 -15.93 22.31
C ARG A 29 40.81 -15.97 21.44
N LYS A 30 41.92 -15.39 21.94
CA LYS A 30 43.21 -15.40 21.22
C LYS A 30 43.73 -16.83 21.08
N LYS A 31 43.88 -17.30 19.84
CA LYS A 31 44.53 -18.57 19.49
C LYS A 31 46.04 -18.48 19.77
N VAL A 32 46.46 -18.88 20.97
CA VAL A 32 47.87 -18.99 21.34
C VAL A 32 48.35 -20.41 21.01
N ALA A 33 49.63 -20.58 20.63
CA ALA A 33 50.22 -21.88 20.29
C ALA A 33 50.19 -22.92 21.43
N TRP A 34 49.95 -22.47 22.66
CA TRP A 34 49.77 -23.30 23.85
C TRP A 34 48.29 -23.43 24.17
N LYS A 35 47.81 -24.67 24.39
CA LYS A 35 46.42 -25.00 24.77
C LYS A 35 46.11 -24.58 26.21
N VAL A 36 46.09 -23.26 26.45
CA VAL A 36 45.64 -22.67 27.71
C VAL A 36 44.16 -22.39 27.57
N GLU A 37 43.34 -23.08 28.36
CA GLU A 37 41.90 -22.83 28.45
C GLU A 37 41.63 -21.41 28.94
N ARG A 38 40.59 -20.79 28.39
CA ARG A 38 40.25 -19.38 28.63
C ARG A 38 38.75 -19.23 28.77
N PRO A 39 38.28 -18.31 29.62
CA PRO A 39 36.86 -17.96 29.68
C PRO A 39 36.30 -17.58 28.32
N LEU A 40 35.02 -17.86 28.12
CA LEU A 40 34.31 -17.60 26.88
C LEU A 40 34.34 -16.11 26.53
N HIS A 41 34.75 -15.79 25.31
CA HIS A 41 34.75 -14.42 24.78
C HIS A 41 34.34 -14.48 23.31
N ILE A 42 33.17 -13.95 22.98
CA ILE A 42 32.52 -14.18 21.69
C ILE A 42 31.80 -12.93 21.17
N CYS A 43 31.54 -12.90 19.87
CA CYS A 43 30.62 -11.96 19.22
C CYS A 43 29.49 -12.74 18.55
N LEU A 44 28.25 -12.47 18.95
CA LEU A 44 27.04 -12.97 18.31
C LEU A 44 26.47 -11.91 17.37
N ILE A 45 26.34 -12.26 16.09
CA ILE A 45 25.73 -11.43 15.06
C ILE A 45 24.23 -11.73 15.04
N LEU A 46 23.45 -10.86 15.68
CA LEU A 46 22.01 -11.06 15.83
C LEU A 46 21.25 -10.19 14.84
N LYS A 47 20.62 -10.85 13.89
CA LYS A 47 19.71 -10.24 12.90
C LYS A 47 18.28 -10.43 13.35
N GLN A 48 17.39 -9.54 12.92
CA GLN A 48 15.96 -9.80 13.00
C GLN A 48 15.63 -11.10 12.25
N GLN A 49 14.90 -12.00 12.89
CA GLN A 49 14.34 -13.19 12.22
C GLN A 49 13.25 -12.73 11.25
N GLN A 50 13.63 -12.40 10.01
CA GLN A 50 12.69 -12.23 8.92
C GLN A 50 12.07 -13.60 8.60
N SER A 51 10.74 -13.63 8.46
CA SER A 51 10.10 -14.71 7.69
C SER A 51 10.63 -14.61 6.27
N GLU A 52 11.07 -15.72 5.66
CA GLU A 52 11.48 -15.75 4.26
C GLU A 52 10.38 -15.16 3.35
N SER A 53 10.57 -13.91 2.92
CA SER A 53 9.63 -13.24 2.05
C SER A 53 10.35 -12.32 1.07
N VAL A 54 10.41 -12.80 -0.18
CA VAL A 54 10.74 -12.08 -1.41
C VAL A 54 12.19 -11.61 -1.53
N ALA A 55 12.96 -12.41 -2.28
CA ALA A 55 14.24 -11.98 -2.84
C ALA A 55 14.06 -10.69 -3.66
N GLY A 56 14.66 -9.60 -3.19
CA GLY A 56 14.74 -8.32 -3.90
C GLY A 56 13.74 -7.25 -3.46
N THR A 57 13.89 -6.72 -2.25
CA THR A 57 14.04 -5.24 -2.05
C THR A 57 14.53 -4.88 -0.63
N THR A 58 15.37 -3.84 -0.58
CA THR A 58 15.88 -3.10 0.60
C THR A 58 16.93 -3.78 1.48
N ASP A 59 18.12 -3.17 1.55
CA ASP A 59 19.26 -3.50 2.44
C ASP A 59 19.00 -3.10 3.92
N SER A 60 17.76 -3.25 4.36
CA SER A 60 17.23 -2.68 5.60
C SER A 60 16.98 -3.79 6.64
N ASP A 61 18.01 -4.60 6.87
CA ASP A 61 18.02 -5.59 7.94
C ASP A 61 18.44 -4.95 9.27
N SER A 62 17.61 -5.12 10.30
CA SER A 62 18.02 -4.83 11.67
C SER A 62 19.00 -5.88 12.16
N MET A 63 20.13 -5.40 12.70
CA MET A 63 21.30 -6.19 13.04
C MET A 63 22.00 -5.58 14.24
N ILE A 64 22.54 -6.41 15.14
CA ILE A 64 23.34 -5.96 16.28
C ILE A 64 24.41 -7.00 16.59
N HIS A 65 25.60 -6.55 16.98
CA HIS A 65 26.65 -7.43 17.46
C HIS A 65 26.59 -7.46 18.98
N MET A 66 26.23 -8.60 19.56
CA MET A 66 26.27 -8.82 21.01
C MET A 66 27.62 -9.45 21.36
N VAL A 67 28.53 -8.65 21.91
CA VAL A 67 29.83 -9.09 22.39
C VAL A 67 29.68 -9.51 23.85
N ILE A 68 30.11 -10.74 24.16
CA ILE A 68 30.00 -11.33 25.50
C ILE A 68 31.37 -11.80 25.95
N LYS A 69 31.73 -11.39 27.17
CA LYS A 69 32.99 -11.75 27.83
C LYS A 69 32.70 -12.31 29.22
N CYS A 70 32.79 -13.62 29.34
CA CYS A 70 32.51 -14.34 30.57
C CYS A 70 33.70 -14.21 31.55
N PRO A 71 33.46 -13.92 32.84
CA PRO A 71 34.48 -14.09 33.88
C PRO A 71 34.81 -15.57 34.12
N ASN A 72 35.96 -15.87 34.75
CA ASN A 72 36.36 -17.24 35.10
C ASN A 72 35.30 -18.02 35.91
N LYS A 73 34.45 -17.31 36.66
CA LYS A 73 33.39 -17.89 37.51
C LYS A 73 32.00 -17.91 36.86
N TYR A 74 31.86 -17.58 35.59
CA TYR A 74 30.58 -17.72 34.89
C TYR A 74 30.19 -19.22 34.81
N PRO A 75 28.92 -19.60 35.02
CA PRO A 75 27.73 -18.75 35.17
C PRO A 75 27.41 -18.20 36.58
N ASP A 76 28.20 -18.52 37.61
CA ASP A 76 28.01 -18.01 38.98
C ASP A 76 28.25 -16.48 39.10
N LEU A 77 28.82 -15.86 38.06
CA LEU A 77 28.90 -14.42 37.88
C LEU A 77 28.38 -14.03 36.49
N VAL A 78 27.63 -12.92 36.46
CA VAL A 78 27.11 -12.27 35.25
C VAL A 78 28.25 -11.94 34.26
N PRO A 79 28.10 -12.22 32.95
CA PRO A 79 29.09 -11.86 31.95
C PRO A 79 29.11 -10.34 31.67
N GLU A 80 30.22 -9.84 31.14
CA GLU A 80 30.29 -8.49 30.58
C GLU A 80 29.64 -8.51 29.17
N ILE A 81 28.58 -7.71 29.00
CA ILE A 81 27.75 -7.65 27.79
C ILE A 81 27.94 -6.28 27.14
N SER A 82 28.29 -6.27 25.86
CA SER A 82 28.45 -5.06 25.04
C SER A 82 27.63 -5.18 23.75
N LEU A 83 26.95 -4.11 23.37
CA LEU A 83 26.15 -4.03 22.15
C LEU A 83 26.84 -3.11 21.14
N GLU A 84 27.28 -3.67 20.02
CA GLU A 84 28.09 -3.00 19.00
C GLU A 84 27.42 -3.07 17.61
N ASN A 85 27.88 -2.23 16.67
CA ASN A 85 27.51 -2.25 15.24
C ASN A 85 25.99 -2.34 14.96
N SER A 86 25.18 -1.76 15.84
CA SER A 86 23.72 -1.74 15.76
C SER A 86 23.21 -1.02 14.51
N LYS A 87 22.33 -1.67 13.76
CA LYS A 87 21.57 -1.13 12.63
C LYS A 87 20.08 -1.29 12.91
N GLY A 88 19.30 -0.26 12.60
CA GLY A 88 17.83 -0.28 12.75
C GLY A 88 17.28 0.05 14.14
N LEU A 89 18.13 0.22 15.16
CA LEU A 89 17.77 0.68 16.50
C LEU A 89 18.29 2.11 16.78
N SER A 90 17.59 2.86 17.62
CA SER A 90 18.09 4.13 18.18
C SER A 90 19.01 3.89 19.39
N ASN A 91 19.84 4.89 19.72
CA ASN A 91 20.71 4.83 20.91
C ASN A 91 19.90 4.67 22.22
N GLU A 92 18.69 5.22 22.29
CA GLU A 92 17.78 5.04 23.42
C GLU A 92 17.31 3.58 23.53
N GLN A 93 16.92 2.96 22.40
CA GLN A 93 16.54 1.55 22.35
C GLN A 93 17.70 0.62 22.74
N ILE A 94 18.93 0.94 22.33
CA ILE A 94 20.13 0.18 22.70
C ILE A 94 20.41 0.30 24.21
N ALA A 95 20.23 1.49 24.80
CA ALA A 95 20.39 1.69 26.23
C ALA A 95 19.36 0.87 27.04
N VAL A 96 18.08 0.90 26.63
CA VAL A 96 17.00 0.09 27.22
C VAL A 96 17.33 -1.41 27.10
N LEU A 97 17.67 -1.89 25.90
CA LEU A 97 18.03 -3.29 25.67
C LEU A 97 19.22 -3.71 26.56
N ASN A 98 20.25 -2.88 26.69
CA ASN A 98 21.38 -3.20 27.56
C ASN A 98 20.96 -3.31 29.05
N THR A 99 20.08 -2.42 29.54
CA THR A 99 19.55 -2.55 30.89
C THR A 99 18.72 -3.82 31.09
N GLU A 100 17.87 -4.17 30.13
CA GLU A 100 17.08 -5.42 30.16
C GLU A 100 17.99 -6.67 30.19
N LEU A 101 19.04 -6.71 29.35
CA LEU A 101 19.99 -7.83 29.32
C LEU A 101 20.75 -7.98 30.64
N ILE A 102 21.18 -6.87 31.25
CA ILE A 102 21.86 -6.89 32.55
C ILE A 102 20.93 -7.37 33.66
N GLU A 103 19.66 -6.99 33.66
CA GLU A 103 18.66 -7.47 34.62
C GLU A 103 18.33 -8.95 34.41
N ARG A 104 18.12 -9.38 33.17
CA ARG A 104 17.85 -10.78 32.82
C ARG A 104 19.04 -11.67 33.19
N ALA A 105 20.28 -11.25 32.90
CA ALA A 105 21.48 -11.96 33.27
C ALA A 105 21.65 -12.12 34.80
N LYS A 106 21.31 -11.09 35.60
CA LYS A 106 21.28 -11.20 37.07
C LYS A 106 20.24 -12.22 37.58
N SER A 107 19.13 -12.39 36.87
CA SER A 107 18.09 -13.35 37.23
C SER A 107 18.46 -14.81 36.94
N MET A 108 19.43 -15.05 36.05
CA MET A 108 19.87 -16.38 35.58
C MET A 108 21.23 -16.82 36.17
N VAL A 109 21.74 -16.12 37.18
CA VAL A 109 23.03 -16.46 37.82
C VAL A 109 23.02 -17.89 38.37
N GLY A 110 24.04 -18.66 38.00
CA GLY A 110 24.19 -20.09 38.30
C GLY A 110 23.88 -21.02 37.11
N GLU A 111 23.21 -20.52 36.06
CA GLU A 111 22.92 -21.25 34.82
C GLU A 111 23.49 -20.54 33.58
N VAL A 112 23.80 -21.33 32.54
CA VAL A 112 24.29 -20.81 31.26
C VAL A 112 23.17 -20.03 30.55
N MET A 113 23.47 -18.81 30.12
CA MET A 113 22.46 -17.79 29.83
C MET A 113 22.65 -17.04 28.50
N VAL A 114 23.73 -17.28 27.76
CA VAL A 114 24.05 -16.53 26.53
C VAL A 114 22.99 -16.76 25.44
N LEU A 115 22.52 -18.00 25.28
CA LEU A 115 21.49 -18.33 24.30
C LEU A 115 20.17 -17.59 24.62
N GLU A 116 19.78 -17.52 25.90
CA GLU A 116 18.61 -16.80 26.36
C GLU A 116 18.74 -15.28 26.13
N LEU A 117 19.90 -14.70 26.43
CA LEU A 117 20.19 -13.29 26.14
C LEU A 117 20.11 -13.01 24.63
N ALA A 118 20.63 -13.90 23.79
CA ALA A 118 20.58 -13.76 22.34
C ALA A 118 19.13 -13.82 21.79
N GLN A 119 18.31 -14.73 22.29
CA GLN A 119 16.88 -14.80 21.94
C GLN A 119 16.10 -13.55 22.38
N HIS A 120 16.43 -12.98 23.55
CA HIS A 120 15.85 -11.71 24.01
C HIS A 120 16.18 -10.56 23.05
N VAL A 121 17.45 -10.45 22.63
CA VAL A 121 17.86 -9.45 21.61
C VAL A 121 17.13 -9.65 20.28
N GLN A 122 16.99 -10.89 19.79
CA GLN A 122 16.27 -11.17 18.53
C GLN A 122 14.77 -10.82 18.63
N THR A 123 14.16 -11.00 19.79
CA THR A 123 12.78 -10.58 20.08
C THR A 123 12.69 -9.05 20.12
N PHE A 124 13.59 -8.39 20.85
CA PHE A 124 13.65 -6.93 20.92
C PHE A 124 13.84 -6.27 19.55
N LEU A 125 14.73 -6.80 18.70
CA LEU A 125 14.93 -6.35 17.32
C LEU A 125 13.64 -6.44 16.49
N ARG A 126 12.89 -7.54 16.63
CA ARG A 126 11.61 -7.76 15.93
C ARG A 126 10.56 -6.72 16.31
N ASP A 127 10.43 -6.43 17.60
CA ASP A 127 9.36 -5.56 18.13
C ASP A 127 9.68 -4.07 17.98
N ASN A 128 10.97 -3.71 18.02
CA ASN A 128 11.43 -2.32 17.96
C ASN A 128 11.71 -1.81 16.55
N TYR A 129 11.93 -2.71 15.57
CA TYR A 129 12.22 -2.29 14.21
C TYR A 129 10.99 -1.83 13.45
N LYS A 130 11.01 -0.57 13.01
CA LYS A 130 9.88 0.07 12.31
C LYS A 130 9.94 -0.05 10.78
N GLY A 131 10.84 -0.89 10.25
CA GLY A 131 11.11 -0.98 8.82
C GLY A 131 11.85 0.25 8.26
N PRO A 132 12.26 0.21 6.99
CA PRO A 132 12.50 1.44 6.26
C PRO A 132 11.21 2.27 6.23
N GLN A 133 11.30 3.58 6.46
CA GLN A 133 10.15 4.47 6.34
C GLN A 133 9.59 4.35 4.91
N LYS A 134 8.26 4.20 4.78
CA LYS A 134 7.61 4.06 3.48
C LYS A 134 8.07 5.16 2.53
N SER A 135 8.49 4.79 1.33
CA SER A 135 8.88 5.77 0.32
C SER A 135 7.70 6.67 0.01
N PHE A 136 7.96 7.96 -0.27
CA PHE A 136 6.94 8.92 -0.70
C PHE A 136 6.09 8.41 -1.87
N TYR A 137 6.66 7.57 -2.74
CA TYR A 137 5.95 6.91 -3.83
C TYR A 137 4.97 5.81 -3.34
N GLU A 138 5.36 5.02 -2.34
CA GLU A 138 4.50 3.99 -1.73
C GLU A 138 3.34 4.64 -0.96
N GLU A 139 3.62 5.74 -0.25
CA GLU A 139 2.58 6.53 0.41
C GLU A 139 1.60 7.13 -0.61
N MET A 140 2.11 7.69 -1.71
CA MET A 140 1.30 8.19 -2.83
C MET A 140 0.39 7.09 -3.40
N LEU A 141 0.92 5.90 -3.68
CA LEU A 141 0.13 4.76 -4.16
C LEU A 141 -0.94 4.32 -3.16
N SER A 142 -0.59 4.21 -1.86
CA SER A 142 -1.55 3.85 -0.81
C SER A 142 -2.68 4.87 -0.69
N ASN A 143 -2.36 6.16 -0.78
CA ASN A 143 -3.34 7.25 -0.75
C ASN A 143 -4.21 7.26 -2.01
N GLN A 144 -3.64 6.99 -3.20
CA GLN A 144 -4.38 6.89 -4.45
C GLN A 144 -5.36 5.70 -4.46
N LEU A 145 -4.95 4.53 -3.97
CA LEU A 145 -5.82 3.36 -3.83
C LEU A 145 -7.00 3.64 -2.89
N LYS A 146 -6.73 4.22 -1.70
CA LYS A 146 -7.77 4.63 -0.75
C LYS A 146 -8.74 5.65 -1.34
N GLN A 147 -8.28 6.56 -2.19
CA GLN A 147 -9.15 7.50 -2.91
C GLN A 147 -10.04 6.79 -3.94
N GLN A 148 -9.49 5.88 -4.75
CA GLN A 148 -10.28 5.10 -5.71
C GLN A 148 -11.33 4.21 -5.03
N GLU A 149 -10.98 3.57 -3.92
CA GLU A 149 -11.90 2.74 -3.13
C GLU A 149 -13.06 3.58 -2.56
N LYS A 150 -12.76 4.74 -1.96
CA LYS A 150 -13.79 5.68 -1.48
C LYS A 150 -14.73 6.14 -2.60
N LEU A 151 -14.20 6.49 -3.77
CA LEU A 151 -15.00 6.91 -4.92
C LEU A 151 -15.90 5.77 -5.43
N LYS A 152 -15.39 4.53 -5.52
CA LYS A 152 -16.20 3.36 -5.88
C LYS A 152 -17.31 3.10 -4.87
N LEU A 153 -17.01 3.17 -3.57
CA LEU A 153 -17.99 2.98 -2.51
C LEU A 153 -19.08 4.07 -2.52
N GLU A 154 -18.71 5.32 -2.79
CA GLU A 154 -19.67 6.43 -2.92
C GLU A 154 -20.57 6.28 -4.16
N GLN A 155 -19.99 5.91 -5.31
CA GLN A 155 -20.75 5.60 -6.53
C GLN A 155 -21.73 4.45 -6.30
N GLN A 156 -21.28 3.37 -5.66
CA GLN A 156 -22.13 2.21 -5.34
C GLN A 156 -23.28 2.61 -4.42
N LYS A 157 -23.02 3.33 -3.32
CA LYS A 157 -24.07 3.86 -2.42
C LYS A 157 -25.07 4.76 -3.15
N ARG A 158 -24.62 5.56 -4.12
CA ARG A 158 -25.48 6.43 -4.93
C ARG A 158 -26.37 5.63 -5.88
N LEU A 159 -25.85 4.60 -6.52
CA LEU A 159 -26.62 3.67 -7.37
C LEU A 159 -27.64 2.89 -6.53
N ASP A 160 -27.22 2.33 -5.38
CA ASP A 160 -28.10 1.60 -4.46
C ASP A 160 -29.25 2.48 -3.94
N PHE A 161 -28.99 3.76 -3.68
CA PHE A 161 -30.02 4.73 -3.29
C PHE A 161 -31.03 5.00 -4.42
N LEU A 162 -30.55 5.17 -5.66
CA LEU A 162 -31.43 5.39 -6.83
C LEU A 162 -32.28 4.15 -7.11
N ASN A 163 -31.69 2.96 -7.15
CA ASN A 163 -32.39 1.69 -7.36
C ASN A 163 -33.48 1.46 -6.28
N ARG A 164 -33.18 1.77 -5.01
CA ARG A 164 -34.17 1.70 -3.91
C ARG A 164 -35.29 2.74 -4.01
N LYS A 165 -35.09 3.84 -4.73
CA LYS A 165 -36.13 4.84 -4.99
C LYS A 165 -37.01 4.41 -6.15
N GLU A 166 -36.39 3.99 -7.26
CA GLU A 166 -37.08 3.48 -8.44
C GLU A 166 -37.95 2.25 -8.12
N GLU A 167 -37.42 1.29 -7.34
CA GLU A 167 -38.17 0.10 -6.92
C GLU A 167 -39.42 0.46 -6.09
N LYS A 168 -39.33 1.48 -5.21
CA LYS A 168 -40.50 1.98 -4.47
C LYS A 168 -41.53 2.65 -5.36
N GLU A 169 -41.09 3.45 -6.33
CA GLU A 169 -41.98 4.11 -7.30
C GLU A 169 -42.66 3.08 -8.21
N ARG A 170 -41.93 2.02 -8.61
CA ARG A 170 -42.44 0.87 -9.35
C ARG A 170 -43.50 0.10 -8.56
N GLN A 171 -43.25 -0.23 -7.29
CA GLN A 171 -44.22 -0.90 -6.42
C GLN A 171 -45.51 -0.09 -6.24
N LEU A 172 -45.40 1.23 -5.99
CA LEU A 172 -46.57 2.11 -5.87
C LEU A 172 -47.41 2.16 -7.16
N LEU A 173 -46.77 2.11 -8.33
CA LEU A 173 -47.45 2.07 -9.62
C LEU A 173 -48.14 0.72 -9.86
N GLU A 174 -47.50 -0.39 -9.50
CA GLU A 174 -48.08 -1.73 -9.61
C GLU A 174 -49.32 -1.89 -8.71
N ASP A 175 -49.28 -1.40 -7.46
CA ASP A 175 -50.41 -1.39 -6.54
C ASP A 175 -51.62 -0.59 -7.09
N GLU A 176 -51.35 0.58 -7.69
CA GLU A 176 -52.40 1.42 -8.29
C GLU A 176 -53.03 0.76 -9.53
N ILE A 177 -52.22 0.12 -10.38
CA ILE A 177 -52.72 -0.65 -11.54
C ILE A 177 -53.57 -1.83 -11.07
N GLN A 178 -53.13 -2.57 -10.04
CA GLN A 178 -53.88 -3.70 -9.50
C GLN A 178 -55.24 -3.27 -8.94
N LYS A 179 -55.30 -2.17 -8.17
CA LYS A 179 -56.56 -1.60 -7.66
C LYS A 179 -57.53 -1.24 -8.77
N ARG A 180 -57.07 -0.54 -9.82
CA ARG A 180 -57.93 -0.19 -10.98
C ARG A 180 -58.42 -1.42 -11.73
N GLN A 181 -57.56 -2.42 -11.93
CA GLN A 181 -57.98 -3.68 -12.54
C GLN A 181 -58.99 -4.45 -11.68
N HIS A 182 -58.87 -4.41 -10.35
CA HIS A 182 -59.85 -5.01 -9.45
C HIS A 182 -61.22 -4.33 -9.58
N ALA A 183 -61.26 -3.00 -9.48
CA ALA A 183 -62.49 -2.22 -9.62
C ALA A 183 -63.20 -2.48 -10.97
N LEU A 184 -62.46 -2.45 -12.10
CA LEU A 184 -63.04 -2.79 -13.41
C LEU A 184 -63.59 -4.23 -13.46
N LYS A 185 -62.92 -5.21 -12.82
CA LYS A 185 -63.39 -6.60 -12.77
C LYS A 185 -64.66 -6.73 -11.93
N GLU A 186 -64.83 -5.93 -10.88
CA GLU A 186 -66.06 -5.91 -10.07
C GLU A 186 -67.21 -5.21 -10.80
N GLU A 187 -66.97 -4.07 -11.46
CA GLU A 187 -67.99 -3.40 -12.27
C GLU A 187 -68.45 -4.26 -13.45
N THR A 188 -67.53 -4.88 -14.18
CA THR A 188 -67.89 -5.77 -15.30
C THR A 188 -68.61 -7.05 -14.86
N LYS A 189 -68.39 -7.54 -13.63
CA LYS A 189 -69.22 -8.59 -13.02
C LYS A 189 -70.64 -8.08 -12.75
N LYS A 190 -70.79 -6.97 -12.03
CA LYS A 190 -72.09 -6.35 -11.73
C LYS A 190 -72.91 -6.06 -12.99
N ILE A 191 -72.28 -5.55 -14.05
CA ILE A 191 -72.95 -5.30 -15.35
C ILE A 191 -73.43 -6.60 -16.00
N LYS A 192 -72.66 -7.69 -15.94
CA LYS A 192 -73.07 -9.01 -16.47
C LYS A 192 -74.22 -9.61 -15.66
N GLU A 193 -74.13 -9.53 -14.33
CA GLU A 193 -75.19 -9.97 -13.41
C GLU A 193 -76.50 -9.19 -13.66
N THR A 194 -76.42 -7.87 -13.82
CA THR A 194 -77.60 -7.02 -14.09
C THR A 194 -78.23 -7.34 -15.46
N LYS A 195 -77.42 -7.63 -16.49
CA LYS A 195 -77.94 -8.02 -17.82
C LYS A 195 -78.58 -9.40 -17.84
N GLN A 196 -78.07 -10.36 -17.07
CA GLN A 196 -78.69 -11.69 -16.97
C GLN A 196 -80.06 -11.68 -16.27
N ILE A 197 -80.41 -10.61 -15.55
CA ILE A 197 -81.71 -10.45 -14.88
C ILE A 197 -82.77 -9.83 -15.81
N SER A 198 -82.38 -9.22 -16.94
CA SER A 198 -83.30 -8.55 -17.87
C SER A 198 -83.82 -9.41 -19.03
N ASP A 199 -83.24 -10.58 -19.29
CA ASP A 199 -83.54 -11.41 -20.48
C ASP A 199 -84.44 -12.64 -20.18
N GLU A 200 -85.69 -12.42 -19.72
CA GLU A 200 -86.76 -13.44 -19.71
C GLU A 200 -88.12 -12.91 -20.22
N LYS A 201 -88.29 -12.79 -21.55
CA LYS A 201 -89.45 -13.31 -22.33
C LYS A 201 -89.35 -13.00 -23.84
N PRO A 202 -89.96 -13.80 -24.74
CA PRO A 202 -89.75 -13.73 -26.19
C PRO A 202 -90.89 -13.05 -27.00
N THR A 203 -90.61 -12.70 -28.28
CA THR A 203 -91.41 -13.07 -29.50
C THR A 203 -91.01 -12.27 -30.77
N GLU A 204 -90.54 -13.01 -31.79
CA GLU A 204 -90.70 -12.91 -33.29
C GLU A 204 -90.47 -11.65 -34.17
N GLN A 205 -89.58 -11.84 -35.19
CA GLN A 205 -89.70 -11.54 -36.67
C GLN A 205 -89.92 -10.06 -37.17
N GLU A 206 -89.40 -9.53 -38.30
CA GLU A 206 -88.77 -10.02 -39.57
C GLU A 206 -87.67 -9.06 -40.18
N LYS A 207 -86.77 -9.58 -41.05
CA LYS A 207 -86.18 -9.02 -42.34
C LYS A 207 -85.51 -7.61 -42.39
N ALA A 208 -84.47 -7.29 -43.22
CA ALA A 208 -83.61 -8.03 -44.17
C ALA A 208 -82.34 -7.24 -44.63
N VAL A 209 -81.16 -7.91 -44.75
CA VAL A 209 -80.21 -8.03 -45.92
C VAL A 209 -79.62 -6.74 -46.61
N PRO A 210 -78.36 -6.68 -47.16
CA PRO A 210 -77.05 -7.30 -46.84
C PRO A 210 -75.80 -6.34 -46.94
N ALA A 211 -74.59 -6.79 -46.56
CA ALA A 211 -73.32 -6.66 -47.34
C ALA A 211 -72.13 -7.38 -46.65
N THR A 212 -71.20 -7.93 -47.44
CA THR A 212 -69.97 -8.67 -47.05
C THR A 212 -68.75 -8.12 -47.85
N PRO A 213 -67.49 -8.63 -47.77
CA PRO A 213 -66.88 -9.64 -46.89
C PRO A 213 -65.50 -9.25 -46.26
N ILE A 214 -64.95 -10.23 -45.54
CA ILE A 214 -63.64 -10.39 -44.88
C ILE A 214 -62.41 -10.36 -45.83
N THR A 215 -61.24 -9.93 -45.33
CA THR A 215 -59.87 -10.48 -45.59
C THR A 215 -58.87 -9.77 -44.65
N GLU A 216 -58.34 -10.43 -43.61
CA GLU A 216 -57.17 -11.35 -43.56
C GLU A 216 -55.79 -10.66 -43.72
N VAL A 217 -55.00 -10.74 -42.64
CA VAL A 217 -53.53 -10.59 -42.62
C VAL A 217 -52.88 -11.95 -42.95
N PRO A 218 -51.69 -11.99 -43.59
CA PRO A 218 -50.52 -12.38 -42.78
C PRO A 218 -49.14 -11.85 -43.21
N THR A 219 -48.22 -12.00 -42.26
CA THR A 219 -46.75 -11.91 -42.23
C THR A 219 -46.00 -12.71 -43.33
N CYS A 220 -44.89 -12.18 -43.87
CA CYS A 220 -43.52 -12.77 -43.86
C CYS A 220 -42.51 -12.12 -44.83
N SER A 221 -41.26 -11.98 -44.39
CA SER A 221 -40.05 -11.81 -45.23
C SER A 221 -39.56 -13.19 -45.74
N PRO A 222 -38.65 -13.32 -46.75
CA PRO A 222 -37.21 -13.17 -46.47
C PRO A 222 -36.24 -12.85 -47.67
N ILE A 223 -34.95 -12.69 -47.33
CA ILE A 223 -33.72 -13.01 -48.12
C ILE A 223 -33.26 -12.09 -49.28
N GLY A 224 -31.95 -11.74 -49.28
CA GLY A 224 -31.27 -11.09 -50.42
C GLY A 224 -29.93 -10.34 -50.16
N THR A 225 -28.89 -11.00 -49.64
CA THR A 225 -27.47 -10.53 -49.72
C THR A 225 -26.78 -11.11 -50.96
N PRO A 226 -25.70 -10.54 -51.56
CA PRO A 226 -24.60 -9.74 -50.97
C PRO A 226 -24.39 -8.38 -51.71
N SER A 227 -23.30 -7.58 -51.68
CA SER A 227 -21.88 -7.79 -51.31
C SER A 227 -21.17 -6.49 -50.84
N THR A 228 -19.88 -6.59 -50.46
CA THR A 228 -18.98 -5.45 -50.15
C THR A 228 -17.87 -5.31 -51.23
N PRO A 229 -17.26 -4.12 -51.48
CA PRO A 229 -16.15 -3.66 -50.61
C PRO A 229 -15.92 -2.13 -50.42
N ARG A 230 -15.28 -1.81 -49.27
CA ARG A 230 -14.36 -0.67 -48.96
C ARG A 230 -14.85 0.81 -48.89
N ARG A 231 -15.10 1.22 -47.63
CA ARG A 231 -14.58 2.40 -46.87
C ARG A 231 -13.71 3.47 -47.58
N PRO A 232 -13.79 4.75 -47.17
CA PRO A 232 -13.03 5.20 -45.99
C PRO A 232 -13.82 5.94 -44.88
N ARG A 233 -13.11 6.28 -43.78
CA ARG A 233 -13.61 6.87 -42.51
C ARG A 233 -13.77 8.40 -42.59
N MET A 234 -14.74 8.94 -41.84
CA MET A 234 -14.58 10.18 -41.07
C MET A 234 -15.22 10.04 -39.68
N SER A 235 -14.82 10.89 -38.74
CA SER A 235 -15.06 10.72 -37.30
C SER A 235 -15.47 12.02 -36.62
N HIS A 236 -16.59 12.02 -35.90
CA HIS A 236 -17.03 13.16 -35.10
C HIS A 236 -17.50 12.68 -33.72
N SER A 237 -16.85 13.17 -32.67
CA SER A 237 -17.28 13.05 -31.27
C SER A 237 -17.77 14.41 -30.77
N PRO A 238 -18.90 14.50 -30.06
CA PRO A 238 -19.27 15.73 -29.35
C PRO A 238 -18.64 15.73 -27.95
N SER A 239 -17.93 16.80 -27.61
CA SER A 239 -17.48 17.10 -26.25
C SER A 239 -18.36 18.20 -25.64
N PRO A 240 -18.76 18.11 -24.36
CA PRO A 240 -19.52 19.17 -23.70
C PRO A 240 -18.61 20.33 -23.24
N LEU A 241 -19.19 21.52 -23.16
CA LEU A 241 -18.53 22.77 -22.79
C LEU A 241 -18.29 22.87 -21.27
N ILE A 242 -17.11 23.36 -20.86
CA ILE A 242 -16.85 23.83 -19.50
C ILE A 242 -17.07 25.35 -19.48
N VAL A 243 -18.03 25.81 -18.67
CA VAL A 243 -18.24 27.23 -18.37
C VAL A 243 -17.53 27.58 -17.07
N LEU A 244 -16.67 28.59 -17.12
CA LEU A 244 -16.11 29.25 -15.93
C LEU A 244 -16.81 30.60 -15.73
N PRO A 245 -17.25 30.95 -14.51
CA PRO A 245 -17.62 32.31 -14.17
C PRO A 245 -16.37 33.10 -13.75
N SER A 246 -16.09 34.21 -14.44
CA SER A 246 -15.16 35.23 -13.97
C SER A 246 -15.79 36.02 -12.82
N ASN A 247 -15.01 36.33 -11.78
CA ASN A 247 -15.33 37.44 -10.89
C ASN A 247 -14.04 38.10 -10.41
N GLU A 248 -13.87 39.39 -10.71
CA GLU A 248 -12.76 40.17 -10.17
C GLU A 248 -13.02 40.56 -8.72
N ASN A 249 -11.99 40.51 -7.89
CA ASN A 249 -11.83 41.43 -6.76
C ASN A 249 -10.33 41.62 -6.46
N LYS A 250 -9.91 42.88 -6.30
CA LYS A 250 -8.51 43.28 -6.11
C LYS A 250 -8.19 43.49 -4.62
N TYR A 251 -6.89 43.40 -4.30
CA TYR A 251 -6.23 43.69 -3.02
C TYR A 251 -6.55 42.66 -1.90
N ASN A 252 -5.55 41.98 -1.31
CA ASN A 252 -4.34 42.60 -0.76
C ASN A 252 -3.05 41.79 -1.00
N GLN A 253 -1.89 42.47 -0.92
CA GLN A 253 -0.57 41.82 -1.08
C GLN A 253 -0.08 41.25 0.25
N ASP A 254 0.27 39.96 0.27
CA ASP A 254 1.24 39.45 1.25
C ASP A 254 2.33 38.60 0.57
N LYS A 255 3.54 39.15 0.55
CA LYS A 255 4.68 38.62 -0.21
C LYS A 255 5.34 37.48 0.58
N ARG A 256 4.84 36.25 0.44
CA ARG A 256 5.57 35.04 0.88
C ARG A 256 6.86 34.86 0.06
N ARG A 257 7.95 35.44 0.56
CA ARG A 257 9.33 35.22 0.07
C ARG A 257 9.63 33.72 0.05
N ARG A 258 9.97 33.16 -1.11
CA ARG A 258 10.64 31.85 -1.18
C ARG A 258 12.03 32.00 -0.54
N ARG A 259 12.24 31.41 0.65
CA ARG A 259 13.58 31.16 1.17
C ARG A 259 14.17 29.98 0.40
N THR A 260 15.08 30.24 -0.52
CA THR A 260 16.03 29.23 -1.00
C THR A 260 17.05 28.98 0.11
N SER A 261 17.06 27.78 0.67
CA SER A 261 18.06 27.36 1.65
C SER A 261 19.38 27.05 0.94
N THR A 262 20.23 28.06 0.78
CA THR A 262 21.66 27.86 0.51
C THR A 262 22.34 27.39 1.81
N PRO A 263 23.07 26.27 1.81
CA PRO A 263 23.91 25.91 2.96
C PRO A 263 24.97 26.99 3.17
N LEU A 264 25.17 27.39 4.42
CA LEU A 264 26.38 28.12 4.80
C LEU A 264 27.55 27.14 4.60
N ARG A 265 28.54 27.49 3.77
CA ARG A 265 29.81 26.78 3.71
C ARG A 265 30.76 27.48 4.66
N ASP A 266 31.26 26.73 5.64
CA ASP A 266 32.37 27.19 6.46
C ASP A 266 33.61 27.43 5.58
N THR A 267 34.38 28.44 5.97
CA THR A 267 35.63 28.82 5.33
C THR A 267 36.73 27.85 5.73
N ASP A 268 37.22 27.04 4.78
CA ASP A 268 38.58 26.54 4.82
C ASP A 268 39.17 26.46 3.41
N ASP A 269 40.47 26.72 3.36
CA ASP A 269 41.23 27.16 2.19
C ASP A 269 41.77 25.99 1.36
N SER A 270 41.48 25.96 0.05
CA SER A 270 42.10 25.06 -0.95
C SER A 270 41.57 25.33 -2.36
N ASP A 271 42.42 25.90 -3.24
CA ASP A 271 42.11 26.05 -4.67
C ASP A 271 41.79 24.71 -5.34
N HIS A 272 40.54 24.54 -5.79
CA HIS A 272 40.08 23.39 -6.57
C HIS A 272 39.56 23.83 -7.93
N GLN A 273 40.50 24.07 -8.85
CA GLN A 273 40.20 24.38 -10.24
C GLN A 273 39.64 23.14 -10.95
N CYS A 274 38.30 23.05 -11.05
CA CYS A 274 37.63 21.94 -11.71
C CYS A 274 37.99 21.92 -13.20
N LYS A 275 38.57 20.81 -13.65
CA LYS A 275 39.16 20.67 -15.00
C LYS A 275 38.12 20.49 -16.11
N ASP A 276 36.86 20.25 -15.76
CA ASP A 276 35.77 19.88 -16.68
C ASP A 276 34.94 21.10 -17.13
N HIS A 277 35.55 22.28 -17.18
CA HIS A 277 34.89 23.56 -17.47
C HIS A 277 35.51 24.28 -18.68
N THR A 278 35.81 23.54 -19.75
CA THR A 278 36.14 24.14 -21.05
C THR A 278 34.91 24.84 -21.62
N GLY A 279 34.93 26.18 -21.59
CA GLY A 279 33.80 27.01 -21.97
C GLY A 279 33.37 26.82 -23.42
N GLY A 280 32.18 26.25 -23.63
CA GLY A 280 31.56 26.06 -24.93
C GLY A 280 30.04 25.93 -24.81
N ILE A 281 29.32 26.39 -25.82
CA ILE A 281 27.85 26.30 -25.85
C ILE A 281 27.46 24.84 -26.16
N VAL A 282 26.92 24.14 -25.17
CA VAL A 282 26.38 22.78 -25.34
C VAL A 282 24.88 22.86 -25.58
N VAL A 283 24.45 22.60 -26.82
CA VAL A 283 23.03 22.49 -27.18
C VAL A 283 22.56 21.06 -26.93
N ILE A 284 21.68 20.86 -25.95
CA ILE A 284 21.06 19.56 -25.67
C ILE A 284 19.67 19.54 -26.31
N ALA A 285 19.51 18.75 -27.37
CA ALA A 285 18.24 18.59 -28.07
C ALA A 285 17.35 17.56 -27.35
N PHE A 286 16.17 17.98 -26.91
CA PHE A 286 15.14 17.11 -26.35
C PHE A 286 14.02 16.89 -27.36
N ASN A 287 13.68 15.63 -27.67
CA ASN A 287 12.61 15.30 -28.61
C ASN A 287 11.22 15.51 -28.01
N THR A 288 10.86 16.78 -27.83
CA THR A 288 9.51 17.26 -27.58
C THR A 288 9.14 18.24 -28.70
N LYS A 289 7.85 18.38 -29.04
CA LYS A 289 7.38 19.16 -30.20
C LYS A 289 7.52 20.70 -30.05
N SER A 290 8.45 21.16 -29.22
CA SER A 290 8.83 22.56 -29.06
C SER A 290 10.31 22.65 -28.75
N GLU A 291 11.09 23.29 -29.61
CA GLU A 291 12.50 23.59 -29.36
C GLU A 291 12.62 24.58 -28.19
N ARG A 292 13.56 24.34 -27.27
CA ARG A 292 13.85 25.22 -26.13
C ARG A 292 15.35 25.33 -25.94
N THR A 293 15.90 26.51 -26.20
CA THR A 293 17.27 26.87 -25.85
C THR A 293 17.37 27.16 -24.35
N ILE A 294 18.39 26.61 -23.70
CA ILE A 294 18.69 26.87 -22.28
C ILE A 294 20.10 27.44 -22.20
N HIS A 295 20.22 28.68 -21.70
CA HIS A 295 21.50 29.29 -21.41
C HIS A 295 21.95 28.87 -20.02
N ARG A 296 23.14 28.27 -19.89
CA ARG A 296 23.84 28.22 -18.60
C ARG A 296 24.48 29.58 -18.35
N GLY A 297 24.10 30.25 -17.26
CA GLY A 297 24.72 31.50 -16.86
C GLY A 297 26.16 31.28 -16.40
N THR A 298 27.05 32.19 -16.75
CA THR A 298 28.42 32.25 -16.25
C THR A 298 28.42 32.67 -14.78
N CYS A 299 29.20 31.98 -13.94
CA CYS A 299 29.44 32.40 -12.57
C CYS A 299 30.29 33.67 -12.57
N LEU A 300 29.74 34.79 -12.09
CA LEU A 300 30.51 36.01 -11.83
C LEU A 300 31.27 35.85 -10.50
N GLY A 301 32.47 35.31 -10.58
CA GLY A 301 33.42 35.22 -9.46
C GLY A 301 34.81 35.63 -9.91
N ASN A 302 35.46 36.48 -9.11
CA ASN A 302 36.82 37.00 -9.26
C ASN A 302 37.00 38.01 -10.41
N VAL A 303 36.61 39.26 -10.12
CA VAL A 303 37.23 40.45 -10.72
C VAL A 303 38.08 41.11 -9.65
N LEU A 304 39.40 41.10 -9.86
CA LEU A 304 40.48 41.66 -9.04
C LEU A 304 40.73 40.95 -7.68
#